data_AF-A0A6N7JRI2-F1
#
_entry.id   AF-A0A6N7JRI2-F1
#
_cell.length_a   1.000
_cell.length_b   1.000
_cell.length_c   1.000
_cell.angle_alpha   90.00
_cell.angle_beta   90.00
_cell.angle_gamma   90.00
#
_symmetry.space_group_name_H-M   'P 1'
#
loop_
_entity.id
_entity.type
_entity.pdbx_description
1 polymer ?
#
loop_
_entity_poly.entity_id
_entity_poly.type
_entity_poly.pdbx_seq_one_letter_code
_entity_poly.pdbx_strand_id
1 'polypeptide(L)'
;MMHHQSIDAKMTNKPEFSLSSAALRAARAVLQVQQVEVASLAKWSLPSVQRFERGSNVSQARLRILVEALAGMGIEFGPGQLKHPNLSQMSVRSRAARELLRWSQSQAAEAAGLTRPTVSRLETEETDSHDSTIISLMRAYKDAGVSFEAETMISSLL
;
A
#
# COMPACT_ATOMS: atom_id res chain seq x y z
N MET A 1 -49.04 4.54 9.49
CA MET A 1 -47.79 4.11 10.12
C MET A 1 -47.39 2.77 9.51
N MET A 2 -46.61 2.78 8.43
CA MET A 2 -45.75 1.66 8.02
C MET A 2 -44.60 2.26 7.20
N HIS A 3 -43.43 2.32 7.83
CA HIS A 3 -42.15 2.58 7.19
C HIS A 3 -41.90 1.46 6.17
N HIS A 4 -41.62 1.82 4.91
CA HIS A 4 -40.83 0.95 4.04
C HIS A 4 -39.59 1.75 3.66
N GLN A 5 -38.48 1.32 4.23
CA GLN A 5 -37.15 1.90 4.10
C GLN A 5 -36.66 1.80 2.65
N SER A 6 -36.02 2.88 2.17
CA SER A 6 -35.17 2.87 0.97
C SER A 6 -34.11 1.78 1.09
N ILE A 7 -34.10 0.87 0.12
CA ILE A 7 -32.99 -0.06 -0.08
C ILE A 7 -32.08 0.57 -1.13
N ASP A 8 -31.29 1.57 -0.73
CA ASP A 8 -30.19 2.08 -1.53
C ASP A 8 -29.04 1.06 -1.51
N ALA A 9 -29.17 0.00 -2.28
CA ALA A 9 -28.16 -1.03 -2.44
C ALA A 9 -27.75 -1.17 -3.91
N LYS A 10 -26.92 -0.23 -4.38
CA LYS A 10 -26.00 -0.50 -5.50
C LYS A 10 -24.78 0.42 -5.47
N MET A 11 -24.03 0.37 -4.36
CA MET A 11 -22.60 0.67 -4.41
C MET A 11 -21.96 -0.40 -5.29
N THR A 12 -21.79 -0.10 -6.57
CA THR A 12 -21.01 -0.91 -7.50
C THR A 12 -19.55 -0.86 -7.02
N ASN A 13 -19.18 -1.77 -6.13
CA ASN A 13 -17.82 -1.92 -5.63
C ASN A 13 -16.97 -2.49 -6.77
N LYS A 14 -16.56 -1.60 -7.69
CA LYS A 14 -15.59 -1.90 -8.74
C LYS A 14 -14.25 -2.09 -8.03
N PRO A 15 -13.52 -3.20 -8.26
CA PRO A 15 -12.29 -3.47 -7.52
C PRO A 15 -11.31 -2.31 -7.71
N GLU A 16 -10.90 -1.70 -6.59
CA GLU A 16 -9.83 -0.70 -6.57
C GLU A 16 -8.53 -1.41 -6.92
N PHE A 17 -7.95 -1.08 -8.08
CA PHE A 17 -6.61 -1.52 -8.39
C PHE A 17 -5.64 -0.67 -7.56
N SER A 18 -4.60 -1.30 -7.03
CA SER A 18 -3.57 -0.61 -6.25
C SER A 18 -2.21 -1.01 -6.81
N LEU A 19 -1.37 -0.03 -7.16
CA LEU A 19 0.00 -0.22 -7.62
C LEU A 19 0.82 0.93 -7.06
N SER A 20 1.85 0.64 -6.26
CA SER A 20 2.72 1.66 -5.69
C SER A 20 3.89 2.00 -6.62
N SER A 21 4.51 3.16 -6.40
CA SER A 21 5.69 3.60 -7.16
C SER A 21 6.89 2.66 -6.99
N ALA A 22 7.06 2.09 -5.80
CA ALA A 22 8.09 1.08 -5.52
C ALA A 22 7.78 -0.23 -6.24
N ALA A 23 6.52 -0.64 -6.27
CA ALA A 23 6.12 -1.86 -6.93
C ALA A 23 6.25 -1.78 -8.45
N LEU A 24 5.93 -0.63 -9.06
CA LEU A 24 6.21 -0.43 -10.48
C LEU A 24 7.72 -0.51 -10.78
N ARG A 25 8.57 0.09 -9.94
CA ARG A 25 10.04 -0.02 -10.09
C ARG A 25 10.52 -1.47 -9.96
N ALA A 26 9.98 -2.24 -9.02
CA ALA A 26 10.31 -3.66 -8.85
C ALA A 26 9.87 -4.49 -10.08
N ALA A 27 8.64 -4.28 -10.55
CA ALA A 27 8.11 -4.94 -11.74
C ALA A 27 8.98 -4.69 -12.97
N ARG A 28 9.43 -3.44 -13.16
CA ARG A 28 10.36 -3.08 -14.23
C ARG A 28 11.68 -3.81 -14.15
N ALA A 29 12.25 -3.94 -12.95
CA ALA A 29 13.51 -4.63 -12.74
C ALA A 29 13.40 -6.13 -13.06
N VAL A 30 12.29 -6.76 -12.66
CA VAL A 30 12.00 -8.18 -12.95
C VAL A 30 11.78 -8.40 -14.44
N LEU A 31 10.99 -7.55 -15.10
CA LEU A 31 10.72 -7.64 -16.54
C LEU A 31 11.86 -7.11 -17.42
N GLN A 32 12.89 -6.53 -16.82
CA GLN A 32 14.00 -5.85 -17.51
C GLN A 32 13.55 -4.77 -18.51
N VAL A 33 12.44 -4.08 -18.21
CA VAL A 33 11.89 -3.03 -19.08
C VAL A 33 12.27 -1.62 -18.62
N GLN A 34 12.48 -0.72 -19.59
CA GLN A 34 12.79 0.68 -19.39
C GLN A 34 11.55 1.57 -19.26
N GLN A 35 11.70 2.79 -18.72
CA GLN A 35 10.54 3.65 -18.40
C GLN A 35 9.77 4.03 -19.66
N VAL A 36 10.48 4.11 -20.79
CA VAL A 36 9.92 4.36 -22.12
C VAL A 36 9.04 3.20 -22.60
N GLU A 37 9.41 1.96 -22.29
CA GLU A 37 8.62 0.78 -22.65
C GLU A 37 7.34 0.71 -21.81
N VAL A 38 7.45 0.98 -20.50
CA VAL A 38 6.27 1.13 -19.62
C VAL A 38 5.34 2.23 -20.10
N ALA A 39 5.89 3.37 -20.53
CA ALA A 39 5.11 4.48 -21.07
C ALA A 39 4.31 4.06 -22.31
N SER A 40 4.95 3.37 -23.26
CA SER A 40 4.31 2.83 -24.46
C SER A 40 3.20 1.83 -24.13
N LEU A 41 3.47 0.89 -23.22
CA LEU A 41 2.52 -0.15 -22.79
C LEU A 41 1.29 0.43 -22.07
N ALA A 42 1.52 1.40 -21.18
CA ALA A 42 0.45 2.05 -20.42
C ALA A 42 -0.27 3.17 -21.18
N LYS A 43 0.18 3.49 -22.40
CA LYS A 43 -0.26 4.67 -23.17
C LYS A 43 -0.08 5.98 -22.38
N TRP A 44 1.00 6.07 -21.63
CA TRP A 44 1.38 7.24 -20.85
C TRP A 44 2.56 7.95 -21.51
N SER A 45 2.77 9.22 -21.17
CA SER A 45 4.03 9.89 -21.50
C SER A 45 5.14 9.46 -20.54
N LEU A 46 6.39 9.45 -21.01
CA LEU A 46 7.56 9.17 -20.15
C LEU A 46 7.60 10.06 -18.88
N PRO A 47 7.31 11.39 -18.95
CA PRO A 47 7.19 12.22 -17.76
C PRO A 47 6.09 11.79 -16.78
N SER A 48 5.01 11.16 -17.26
CA SER A 48 3.92 10.66 -16.40
C SER A 48 4.37 9.42 -15.63
N VAL A 49 5.11 8.51 -16.28
CA VAL A 49 5.74 7.36 -15.63
C VAL A 49 6.75 7.81 -14.57
N GLN A 50 7.62 8.77 -14.91
CA GLN A 50 8.61 9.33 -13.98
C GLN A 50 7.98 10.04 -12.76
N ARG A 51 6.83 10.72 -12.94
CA ARG A 51 6.09 11.32 -11.82
C ARG A 51 5.48 10.25 -10.92
N PHE A 52 4.85 9.24 -11.52
CA PHE A 52 4.26 8.13 -10.78
C PHE A 52 5.32 7.35 -9.99
N GLU A 53 6.47 7.03 -10.60
CA GLU A 53 7.60 6.37 -9.91
C GLU A 53 8.24 7.21 -8.78
N ARG A 54 8.02 8.53 -8.79
CA ARG A 54 8.41 9.45 -7.70
C ARG A 54 7.31 9.61 -6.63
N GLY A 55 6.20 8.88 -6.73
CA GLY A 55 5.12 8.90 -5.74
C GLY A 55 3.94 9.81 -6.08
N SER A 56 3.80 10.25 -7.33
CA SER A 56 2.58 10.97 -7.74
C SER A 56 1.41 10.00 -7.89
N ASN A 57 0.23 10.38 -7.40
CA ASN A 57 -0.99 9.60 -7.59
C ASN A 57 -1.50 9.69 -9.06
N VAL A 58 -2.15 8.62 -9.51
CA VAL A 58 -2.83 8.55 -10.81
C VAL A 58 -4.26 8.07 -10.61
N SER A 59 -5.14 8.35 -11.58
CA SER A 59 -6.53 7.90 -11.51
C SER A 59 -6.66 6.37 -11.63
N GLN A 60 -7.71 5.80 -11.05
CA GLN A 60 -8.01 4.37 -11.11
C GLN A 60 -8.11 3.83 -12.55
N ALA A 61 -8.68 4.60 -13.48
CA ALA A 61 -8.75 4.23 -14.89
C ALA A 61 -7.36 4.10 -15.54
N ARG A 62 -6.43 5.00 -15.19
CA ARG A 62 -5.06 4.93 -15.69
C ARG A 62 -4.29 3.78 -15.05
N LEU A 63 -4.46 3.60 -13.74
CA LEU A 63 -3.81 2.54 -12.97
C LEU A 63 -4.19 1.15 -13.50
N ARG A 64 -5.46 0.97 -13.82
CA ARG A 64 -5.97 -0.27 -14.44
C ARG A 64 -5.25 -0.62 -15.73
N ILE A 65 -5.07 0.34 -16.64
CA ILE A 65 -4.38 0.10 -17.93
C ILE A 65 -2.94 -0.37 -17.68
N LEU A 66 -2.24 0.24 -16.72
CA LEU A 66 -0.88 -0.15 -16.36
C LEU A 66 -0.83 -1.55 -15.73
N VAL A 67 -1.77 -1.88 -14.83
CA VAL A 67 -1.86 -3.21 -14.21
C VAL A 67 -2.18 -4.28 -15.25
N GLU A 68 -3.14 -4.04 -16.15
CA GLU A 68 -3.49 -4.98 -17.23
C GLU A 68 -2.31 -5.19 -18.19
N ALA A 69 -1.57 -4.12 -18.51
CA ALA A 69 -0.38 -4.21 -19.35
C ALA A 69 0.74 -5.06 -18.69
N LEU A 70 0.98 -4.88 -17.40
CA LEU A 70 1.98 -5.66 -16.65
C LEU A 70 1.55 -7.13 -16.46
N ALA A 71 0.25 -7.37 -16.25
CA ALA A 71 -0.31 -8.72 -16.22
C ALA A 71 -0.12 -9.45 -17.56
N GLY A 72 -0.33 -8.76 -18.68
CA GLY A 72 -0.03 -9.29 -20.01
C GLY A 72 1.45 -9.63 -20.23
N MET A 73 2.36 -9.10 -19.41
CA MET A 73 3.80 -9.43 -19.41
C MET A 73 4.19 -10.51 -18.40
N GLY A 74 3.22 -11.12 -17.73
CA GLY A 74 3.46 -12.16 -16.72
C GLY A 74 3.68 -11.63 -15.30
N ILE A 75 3.39 -10.36 -15.02
CA ILE A 75 3.32 -9.83 -13.65
C ILE A 75 1.87 -9.57 -13.27
N GLU A 76 1.30 -10.52 -12.54
CA GLU A 76 -0.04 -10.36 -11.98
C GLU A 76 0.03 -9.60 -10.65
N PHE A 77 -0.81 -8.57 -10.55
CA PHE A 77 -1.10 -7.88 -9.31
C PHE A 77 -2.49 -8.31 -8.87
N GLY A 78 -2.57 -9.20 -7.87
CA GLY A 78 -3.85 -9.73 -7.40
C GLY A 78 -4.82 -8.62 -6.97
N PRO A 79 -6.14 -8.86 -6.94
CA PRO A 79 -7.09 -7.90 -6.36
C PRO A 79 -6.66 -7.60 -4.91
N GLY A 80 -6.19 -6.37 -4.66
CA GLY A 80 -5.66 -5.95 -3.36
C GLY A 80 -4.14 -6.00 -3.20
N GLN A 81 -3.37 -6.54 -4.14
CA GLN A 81 -1.92 -6.36 -4.22
C GLN A 81 -1.68 -5.29 -5.28
N LEU A 82 -1.41 -4.03 -4.98
CA LEU A 82 -0.37 -3.50 -4.11
C LEU A 82 -0.87 -2.21 -3.46
N LYS A 83 -1.64 -2.34 -2.39
CA LYS A 83 -1.17 -1.63 -1.20
C LYS A 83 0.04 -2.44 -0.77
N HIS A 84 1.17 -1.82 -0.43
CA HIS A 84 2.25 -2.56 0.26
C HIS A 84 1.59 -3.52 1.24
N PRO A 85 1.97 -4.82 1.30
CA PRO A 85 1.38 -5.70 2.30
C PRO A 85 1.50 -4.94 3.62
N ASN A 86 0.34 -4.57 4.19
CA ASN A 86 0.14 -3.87 5.46
C ASN A 86 -0.23 -2.36 5.54
N LEU A 87 -0.84 -1.71 4.54
CA LEU A 87 -1.47 -0.39 4.80
C LEU A 87 -2.84 -0.50 5.50
N SER A 88 -3.61 -1.55 5.21
CA SER A 88 -4.94 -1.80 5.81
C SER A 88 -4.90 -2.38 7.22
N GLN A 89 -3.73 -2.80 7.72
CA GLN A 89 -3.60 -3.45 9.03
C GLN A 89 -2.53 -2.78 9.91
N MET A 90 -1.94 -1.65 9.49
CA MET A 90 -0.88 -1.01 10.27
C MET A 90 -1.38 -0.58 11.65
N SER A 91 -2.66 -0.24 11.80
CA SER A 91 -3.31 0.02 13.10
C SER A 91 -3.17 -1.16 14.05
N VAL A 92 -3.56 -2.36 13.60
CA VAL A 92 -3.51 -3.62 14.35
C VAL A 92 -2.06 -4.04 14.60
N ARG A 93 -1.20 -3.94 13.59
CA ARG A 93 0.21 -4.32 13.69
C ARG A 93 1.00 -3.40 14.61
N SER A 94 0.72 -2.10 14.60
CA SER A 94 1.28 -1.14 15.55
C SER A 94 0.90 -1.48 16.98
N ARG A 95 -0.40 -1.73 17.24
CA ARG A 95 -0.89 -2.13 18.57
C ARG A 95 -0.23 -3.41 19.06
N ALA A 96 -0.19 -4.45 18.22
CA ALA A 96 0.45 -5.73 18.55
C ALA A 96 1.95 -5.58 18.82
N ALA A 97 2.68 -4.84 17.98
CA ALA A 97 4.12 -4.59 18.19
C ALA A 97 4.38 -3.85 19.50
N ARG A 98 3.55 -2.86 19.83
CA ARG A 98 3.66 -2.16 21.11
C ARG A 98 3.36 -3.06 22.30
N GLU A 99 2.40 -3.97 22.21
CA GLU A 99 2.13 -4.94 23.27
C GLU A 99 3.33 -5.87 23.49
N LEU A 100 3.94 -6.37 22.41
CA LEU A 100 5.15 -7.21 22.47
C LEU A 100 6.33 -6.47 23.11
N LEU A 101 6.51 -5.18 22.76
CA LEU A 101 7.59 -4.33 23.28
C LEU A 101 7.28 -3.69 24.63
N ARG A 102 6.03 -3.84 25.13
CA ARG A 102 5.49 -3.10 26.29
C ARG A 102 5.63 -1.58 26.14
N TRP A 103 5.44 -1.06 24.94
CA TRP A 103 5.53 0.35 24.62
C TRP A 103 4.16 1.06 24.68
N SER A 104 4.16 2.26 25.24
CA SER A 104 3.08 3.23 25.08
C SER A 104 3.10 3.87 23.67
N GLN A 105 2.01 4.53 23.27
CA GLN A 105 1.97 5.30 22.02
C GLN A 105 3.03 6.40 21.97
N SER A 106 3.35 7.02 23.12
CA SER A 106 4.39 8.05 23.20
C SER A 106 5.78 7.48 22.91
N GLN A 107 6.09 6.29 23.43
CA GLN A 107 7.37 5.62 23.19
C GLN A 107 7.52 5.18 21.74
N ALA A 108 6.45 4.64 21.14
CA ALA A 108 6.45 4.31 19.71
C ALA A 108 6.63 5.56 18.83
N ALA A 109 6.00 6.68 19.21
CA ALA A 109 6.14 7.94 18.51
C ALA A 109 7.58 8.48 18.61
N GLU A 110 8.16 8.48 19.81
CA GLU A 110 9.54 8.90 20.05
C GLU A 110 10.53 8.07 19.24
N ALA A 111 10.41 6.73 19.27
CA ALA A 111 11.27 5.83 18.51
C ALA A 111 11.15 6.04 16.99
N ALA A 112 9.97 6.44 16.49
CA ALA A 112 9.72 6.69 15.08
C ALA A 112 9.98 8.15 14.64
N GLY A 113 10.36 9.05 15.55
CA GLY A 113 10.49 10.48 15.25
C GLY A 113 9.16 11.17 14.89
N LEU A 114 8.05 10.68 15.46
CA LEU A 114 6.68 11.14 15.24
C LEU A 114 6.10 11.79 16.49
N THR A 115 4.91 12.39 16.35
CA THR A 115 4.14 12.88 17.50
C THR A 115 3.16 11.81 17.99
N ARG A 116 2.88 11.78 19.31
CA ARG A 116 1.87 10.86 19.89
C ARG A 116 0.50 10.96 19.19
N PRO A 117 -0.04 12.16 18.86
CA PRO A 117 -1.29 12.26 18.10
C PRO A 117 -1.24 11.58 16.73
N THR A 118 -0.10 11.59 16.03
CA THR A 118 0.08 10.88 14.75
C THR A 118 -0.09 9.38 14.93
N VAL A 119 0.53 8.80 15.97
CA VAL A 119 0.40 7.36 16.28
C VAL A 119 -1.03 7.03 16.71
N SER A 120 -1.66 7.87 17.53
CA SER A 120 -3.05 7.67 17.95
C SER A 120 -4.01 7.62 16.76
N ARG A 121 -3.92 8.58 15.82
CA ARG A 121 -4.79 8.64 14.63
C ARG A 121 -4.59 7.44 13.71
N LEU A 122 -3.34 6.97 13.58
CA LEU A 122 -3.02 5.76 12.83
C LEU A 122 -3.67 4.52 13.45
N GLU A 123 -3.67 4.41 14.78
CA GLU A 123 -4.22 3.25 15.49
C GLU A 123 -5.73 3.25 15.60
N THR A 124 -6.38 4.42 15.54
CA THR A 124 -7.84 4.59 15.53
C THR A 124 -8.44 4.55 14.13
N GLU A 125 -7.62 4.41 13.09
CA GLU A 125 -8.04 4.41 11.67
C GLU A 125 -8.80 5.70 11.26
N GLU A 126 -8.58 6.78 12.01
CA GLU A 126 -9.29 8.06 11.84
C GLU A 126 -8.80 8.82 10.59
N THR A 127 -7.65 8.43 10.03
CA THR A 127 -7.07 9.02 8.81
C THR A 127 -6.32 8.00 7.98
N ASP A 128 -6.42 8.11 6.65
CA ASP A 128 -5.48 7.47 5.71
C ASP A 128 -4.07 7.92 6.05
N SER A 129 -3.31 7.04 6.71
CA SER A 129 -1.97 7.36 7.18
C SER A 129 -1.01 7.43 6.00
N HIS A 130 -0.27 8.53 5.89
CA HIS A 130 0.75 8.69 4.85
C HIS A 130 1.81 7.57 4.91
N ASP A 131 2.26 7.12 3.74
CA ASP A 131 3.30 6.08 3.58
C ASP A 131 4.56 6.37 4.42
N SER A 132 4.94 7.64 4.57
CA SER A 132 6.09 8.07 5.37
C SER A 132 5.93 7.73 6.87
N THR A 133 4.75 7.96 7.45
CA THR A 133 4.43 7.61 8.84
C THR A 133 4.58 6.12 9.09
N ILE A 134 4.08 5.32 8.14
CA ILE A 134 4.08 3.86 8.24
C ILE A 134 5.50 3.32 8.13
N ILE A 135 6.30 3.84 7.20
CA ILE A 135 7.71 3.47 7.05
C ILE A 135 8.50 3.81 8.32
N SER A 136 8.28 4.98 8.92
CA SER A 136 8.97 5.37 10.16
C SER A 136 8.64 4.43 11.32
N LEU A 137 7.37 4.08 11.52
CA LEU A 137 6.96 3.14 12.57
C LEU A 137 7.50 1.72 12.30
N MET A 138 7.43 1.24 11.05
CA MET A 138 7.97 -0.07 10.70
C MET A 138 9.48 -0.17 10.97
N ARG A 139 10.24 0.90 10.71
CA ARG A 139 11.66 0.97 11.05
C ARG A 139 11.88 0.95 12.56
N ALA A 140 11.17 1.80 13.30
CA ALA A 140 11.28 1.86 14.76
C ALA A 140 10.99 0.50 15.43
N TYR A 141 9.95 -0.20 14.97
CA TYR A 141 9.63 -1.53 15.47
C TYR A 141 10.69 -2.56 15.09
N LYS A 142 11.19 -2.51 13.84
CA LYS A 142 12.26 -3.40 13.38
C LYS A 142 13.54 -3.21 14.21
N ASP A 143 13.94 -1.97 14.44
CA ASP A 143 15.14 -1.62 15.22
C ASP A 143 14.99 -2.04 16.69
N ALA A 144 13.77 -2.09 17.21
CA ALA A 144 13.43 -2.63 18.53
C ALA A 144 13.26 -4.17 18.56
N GLY A 145 13.47 -4.85 17.43
CA GLY A 145 13.42 -6.32 17.34
C GLY A 145 12.07 -6.90 16.91
N VAL A 146 11.08 -6.07 16.54
CA VAL A 146 9.79 -6.52 15.97
C VAL A 146 9.81 -6.32 14.46
N SER A 147 9.94 -7.42 13.72
CA SER A 147 9.83 -7.41 12.26
C SER A 147 8.46 -7.92 11.83
N PHE A 148 7.80 -7.19 10.94
CA PHE A 148 6.60 -7.68 10.26
C PHE A 148 7.04 -8.45 9.03
N GLU A 149 7.06 -9.78 9.12
CA GLU A 149 7.28 -10.60 7.94
C GLU A 149 6.09 -10.40 6.99
N ALA A 150 6.39 -9.92 5.78
CA ALA A 150 5.48 -10.18 4.68
C ALA A 150 5.59 -11.68 4.45
N GLU A 151 4.55 -12.42 4.81
CA GLU A 151 4.38 -13.79 4.38
C GLU A 151 4.33 -13.78 2.85
N THR A 152 5.52 -13.84 2.27
CA THR A 152 5.74 -14.01 0.87
C THR A 152 5.68 -15.51 0.71
N MET A 153 4.48 -16.04 0.51
CA MET A 153 4.30 -17.41 0.04
C MET A 153 4.84 -17.50 -1.39
N ILE A 154 6.16 -17.38 -1.56
CA ILE A 154 6.89 -18.13 -2.58
C ILE A 154 7.22 -19.46 -1.91
N SER A 155 6.19 -20.21 -1.53
CA SER A 155 6.39 -21.60 -1.18
C SER A 155 6.00 -22.42 -2.39
N SER A 156 7.00 -23.12 -2.92
CA SER A 156 6.90 -24.30 -3.78
C SER A 156 6.37 -24.08 -5.20
N LEU A 157 7.24 -23.59 -6.08
CA LEU A 157 7.34 -24.09 -7.46
C LEU A 157 8.42 -25.18 -7.46
N LEU A 158 8.01 -26.38 -7.07
CA LEU A 158 8.59 -27.67 -7.45
C LEU A 158 7.46 -28.49 -8.07
#